data_AF-A0A6L6GWW5-F1
#
_entry.id   AF-A0A6L6GWW5-F1
#
_cell.length_a   1.000
_cell.length_b   1.000
_cell.length_c   1.000
_cell.angle_alpha   90.00
_cell.angle_beta   90.00
_cell.angle_gamma   90.00
#
_symmetry.space_group_name_H-M   'P 1'
#
loop_
_entity.id
_entity.type
_entity.pdbx_description
1 polymer ?
#
loop_
_entity_poly.entity_id
_entity_poly.type
_entity_poly.pdbx_seq_one_letter_code
_entity_poly.pdbx_strand_id
1 'polypeptide(L)'
;MENATEPVIETTETDAVENEGVTETVDTEPAEVDPLEEAHKQLEQREKELFQREVKAELKENGLVQFAEVVSIADEKELKETIKKLSAIVNDLKVSLSYQPTDNTKQDSYTVAKQNGDSKSMIKALFGNR
;
A
#
# COMPACT_ATOMS: atom_id res chain seq x y z
N MET A 1 -27.44 46.38 -9.00
CA MET A 1 -26.30 45.48 -8.72
C MET A 1 -26.45 44.33 -9.68
N GLU A 2 -25.88 44.51 -10.87
CA GLU A 2 -24.58 43.95 -11.30
C GLU A 2 -24.74 42.47 -11.68
N ASN A 3 -24.80 42.17 -12.99
CA ASN A 3 -23.67 41.75 -13.86
C ASN A 3 -23.37 40.25 -13.63
N ALA A 4 -23.25 39.33 -14.59
CA ALA A 4 -22.81 39.34 -15.98
C ALA A 4 -23.20 37.95 -16.58
N THR A 5 -23.70 37.86 -17.82
CA THR A 5 -22.95 37.38 -19.02
C THR A 5 -23.09 35.88 -19.35
N GLU A 6 -23.79 35.68 -20.47
CA GLU A 6 -23.91 34.60 -21.48
C GLU A 6 -22.59 33.89 -21.90
N PRO A 7 -22.54 32.79 -22.71
CA PRO A 7 -23.39 32.48 -23.90
C PRO A 7 -23.82 31.01 -24.17
N VAL A 8 -25.03 30.79 -24.70
CA VAL A 8 -25.42 30.57 -26.12
C VAL A 8 -24.76 29.34 -26.77
N ILE A 9 -25.56 28.27 -26.93
CA ILE A 9 -25.32 27.13 -27.81
C ILE A 9 -26.53 26.98 -28.75
N GLU A 10 -26.39 27.50 -29.96
CA GLU A 10 -27.20 27.25 -31.17
C GLU A 10 -26.20 27.47 -32.31
N THR A 11 -26.12 26.68 -33.38
CA THR A 11 -27.11 25.85 -34.06
C THR A 11 -26.36 25.00 -35.11
N THR A 12 -26.98 23.89 -35.54
CA THR A 12 -27.00 23.34 -36.93
C THR A 12 -25.67 22.95 -37.60
N GLU A 13 -25.52 21.90 -38.40
CA GLU A 13 -26.43 20.99 -39.08
C GLU A 13 -25.55 19.85 -39.60
N THR A 14 -26.03 18.63 -39.44
CA THR A 14 -25.49 17.43 -40.05
C THR A 14 -26.00 17.32 -41.48
N ASP A 15 -25.10 17.28 -42.47
CA ASP A 15 -25.43 16.70 -43.77
C ASP A 15 -24.30 15.79 -44.25
N ALA A 16 -24.68 14.54 -44.50
CA ALA A 16 -23.87 13.50 -45.09
C ALA A 16 -23.96 13.58 -46.61
N VAL A 17 -22.83 13.45 -47.31
CA VAL A 17 -22.80 13.06 -48.74
C VAL A 17 -21.73 11.99 -48.94
N GLU A 18 -22.11 11.02 -49.75
CA GLU A 18 -21.56 9.69 -49.97
C GLU A 18 -20.23 9.66 -50.76
N ASN A 19 -19.35 8.74 -50.34
CA ASN A 19 -18.59 7.75 -51.13
C ASN A 19 -18.14 8.10 -52.57
N GLU A 20 -16.83 8.27 -52.79
CA GLU A 20 -16.12 7.65 -53.92
C GLU A 20 -14.68 7.27 -53.51
N GLY A 21 -14.27 6.07 -53.90
CA GLY A 21 -13.01 5.47 -53.48
C GLY A 21 -11.78 6.05 -54.15
N VAL A 22 -10.70 6.19 -53.39
CA VAL A 22 -9.33 6.12 -53.88
C VAL A 22 -8.51 5.41 -52.79
N THR A 23 -8.06 4.19 -53.08
CA THR A 23 -6.97 3.55 -52.34
C THR A 23 -5.67 4.28 -52.69
N GLU A 24 -5.39 5.36 -51.99
CA GLU A 24 -4.09 6.02 -52.04
C GLU A 24 -3.28 5.49 -50.87
N THR A 25 -2.25 4.70 -51.19
CA THR A 25 -1.18 4.33 -50.28
C THR A 25 -0.51 5.62 -49.79
N VAL A 26 -1.00 6.16 -48.67
CA VAL A 26 -0.27 7.18 -47.93
C VAL A 26 0.93 6.49 -47.32
N ASP A 27 2.04 6.53 -48.07
CA ASP A 27 3.38 6.45 -47.51
C ASP A 27 3.41 7.38 -46.32
N THR A 28 3.28 6.81 -45.13
CA THR A 28 3.30 7.55 -43.88
C THR A 28 4.78 7.87 -43.65
N GLU A 29 5.21 9.05 -44.12
CA GLU A 29 6.45 9.65 -43.64
C GLU A 29 6.47 9.54 -42.10
N PRO A 30 7.54 9.00 -41.50
CA PRO A 30 7.62 8.92 -40.06
C PRO A 30 7.61 10.37 -39.55
N ALA A 31 6.56 10.74 -38.82
CA ALA A 31 6.48 12.03 -38.15
C ALA A 31 7.80 12.26 -37.41
N GLU A 32 8.54 13.30 -37.81
CA GLU A 32 9.80 13.68 -37.17
C GLU A 32 9.51 13.89 -35.68
N VAL A 33 9.98 12.96 -34.85
CA VAL A 33 9.84 13.06 -33.40
C VAL A 33 10.67 14.27 -32.98
N ASP A 34 10.02 15.31 -32.45
CA ASP A 34 10.70 16.53 -32.02
C ASP A 34 11.75 16.12 -30.96
N PRO A 35 13.06 16.36 -31.18
CA PRO A 35 14.10 15.98 -30.24
C PRO A 35 13.88 16.52 -28.82
N LEU A 36 13.15 17.64 -28.70
CA LEU A 36 12.74 18.19 -27.40
C LEU A 36 11.74 17.27 -26.69
N GLU A 37 10.76 16.72 -27.40
CA GLU A 37 9.75 15.83 -26.83
C GLU A 37 10.37 14.52 -26.33
N GLU A 38 11.34 13.96 -27.05
CA GLU A 38 12.10 12.79 -26.58
C GLU A 38 12.93 13.10 -25.33
N ALA A 39 13.58 14.26 -25.27
CA ALA A 39 14.35 14.69 -24.12
C ALA A 39 13.47 14.88 -22.87
N HIS A 40 12.30 15.51 -23.03
CA HIS A 40 11.32 15.67 -21.94
C HIS A 40 10.86 14.31 -21.41
N LYS A 41 10.50 13.39 -22.31
CA LYS A 41 10.05 12.05 -21.93
C LYS A 41 11.14 11.24 -21.20
N GLN A 42 12.40 11.38 -21.61
CA GLN A 42 13.53 10.74 -20.93
C GLN A 42 13.75 11.29 -19.52
N LEU A 43 13.63 12.61 -19.34
CA LEU A 43 13.75 13.23 -18.02
C LEU A 43 12.63 12.78 -17.07
N GLU A 44 11.38 12.78 -17.52
CA GLU A 44 10.25 12.29 -16.71
C GLU A 44 10.41 10.82 -16.30
N GLN A 45 10.92 9.98 -17.20
CA GLN A 45 11.19 8.57 -16.88
C GLN A 45 12.29 8.44 -15.83
N ARG A 46 13.36 9.23 -15.94
CA ARG A 46 14.45 9.23 -14.96
C ARG A 46 13.97 9.71 -13.58
N GLU A 47 13.15 10.75 -13.53
CA GLU A 47 12.57 11.24 -12.28
C GLU A 47 11.69 10.18 -11.61
N LYS A 48 10.81 9.55 -12.38
CA LYS A 48 9.98 8.44 -11.89
C LYS A 48 10.83 7.28 -11.37
N GLU A 49 11.90 6.92 -12.08
CA GLU A 49 12.79 5.83 -11.66
C GLU A 49 13.54 6.19 -10.37
N LEU A 50 14.05 7.41 -10.25
CA LEU A 50 14.72 7.89 -9.04
C LEU A 50 13.76 7.88 -7.85
N PHE A 51 12.55 8.40 -8.04
CA PHE A 51 11.54 8.41 -6.99
C PHE A 51 11.15 6.99 -6.56
N GLN A 52 10.97 6.06 -7.50
CA GLN A 52 10.69 4.67 -7.16
C GLN A 52 11.84 4.02 -6.37
N ARG A 53 13.10 4.37 -6.67
CA ARG A 53 14.25 3.89 -5.88
C ARG A 53 14.25 4.47 -4.47
N GLU A 54 13.92 5.76 -4.33
CA GLU A 54 13.79 6.42 -3.03
C GLU A 54 12.69 5.78 -2.17
N VAL A 55 11.51 5.56 -2.76
CA VAL A 55 10.39 4.84 -2.10
C VAL A 55 10.85 3.46 -1.61
N LYS A 56 11.56 2.68 -2.46
CA LYS A 56 12.08 1.37 -2.08
C LYS A 56 13.12 1.43 -0.96
N ALA A 57 14.01 2.43 -0.99
CA ALA A 57 15.02 2.63 0.04
C ALA A 57 14.37 2.96 1.39
N GLU A 58 13.44 3.90 1.40
CA GLU A 58 12.75 4.34 2.62
C GLU A 58 11.89 3.21 3.22
N LEU A 59 11.16 2.46 2.38
CA LEU A 59 10.44 1.27 2.84
C LEU A 59 11.40 0.24 3.45
N LYS A 60 12.60 0.07 2.87
CA LYS A 60 13.61 -0.85 3.40
C LYS A 60 14.15 -0.42 4.75
N GLU A 61 14.47 0.86 4.92
CA GLU A 61 14.98 1.43 6.18
C GLU A 61 13.98 1.26 7.32
N ASN A 62 12.68 1.35 7.01
CA ASN A 62 11.59 1.16 7.99
C ASN A 62 11.18 -0.31 8.18
N GLY A 63 11.87 -1.28 7.54
CA GLY A 63 11.54 -2.71 7.64
C GLY A 63 10.25 -3.11 6.92
N LEU A 64 9.79 -2.30 5.98
CA LEU A 64 8.55 -2.44 5.21
C LEU A 64 8.78 -3.00 3.79
N VAL A 65 9.93 -3.64 3.54
CA VAL A 65 10.29 -4.22 2.22
C VAL A 65 9.19 -5.13 1.66
N GLN A 66 8.50 -5.87 2.52
CA GLN A 66 7.42 -6.79 2.11
C GLN A 66 6.23 -6.08 1.48
N PHE A 67 6.09 -4.77 1.69
CA PHE A 67 5.01 -3.96 1.13
C PHE A 67 5.40 -3.27 -0.19
N ALA A 68 6.65 -3.39 -0.65
CA ALA A 68 7.15 -2.67 -1.82
C ALA A 68 6.43 -3.01 -3.14
N GLU A 69 5.83 -4.20 -3.25
CA GLU A 69 5.09 -4.62 -4.45
C GLU A 69 3.63 -4.16 -4.46
N VAL A 70 3.07 -3.80 -3.30
CA VAL A 70 1.65 -3.45 -3.15
C VAL A 70 1.43 -1.96 -2.91
N VAL A 71 2.48 -1.23 -2.52
CA VAL A 71 2.42 0.20 -2.25
C VAL A 71 2.79 0.96 -3.53
N SER A 72 1.83 1.72 -4.04
CA SER A 72 2.04 2.72 -5.10
C SER A 72 1.97 4.10 -4.48
N ILE A 73 3.04 4.87 -4.58
CA ILE A 73 3.13 6.22 -4.02
C ILE A 73 3.42 7.19 -5.16
N ALA A 74 2.69 8.30 -5.19
CA ALA A 74 2.85 9.35 -6.20
C ALA A 74 3.77 10.49 -5.75
N ASP A 75 3.83 10.76 -4.43
CA ASP A 75 4.59 11.89 -3.89
C ASP A 75 5.22 11.61 -2.50
N GLU A 76 6.15 12.48 -2.10
CA GLU A 76 6.87 12.35 -0.82
C GLU A 76 5.98 12.45 0.42
N LYS A 77 4.86 13.18 0.35
CA LYS A 77 3.97 13.35 1.49
C LYS A 77 3.21 12.06 1.74
N GLU A 78 2.70 11.46 0.67
CA GLU A 78 2.06 10.14 0.70
C GLU A 78 3.05 9.06 1.14
N LEU A 79 4.33 9.11 0.73
CA LEU A 79 5.38 8.22 1.21
C LEU A 79 5.47 8.24 2.74
N LYS A 80 5.64 9.44 3.33
CA LYS A 80 5.78 9.63 4.78
C LYS A 80 4.54 9.17 5.55
N GLU A 81 3.35 9.50 5.06
CA GLU A 81 2.11 9.05 5.69
C GLU A 81 1.94 7.53 5.62
N THR A 82 2.27 6.93 4.47
CA THR A 82 2.17 5.48 4.26
C THR A 82 3.12 4.73 5.17
N ILE A 83 4.38 5.15 5.26
CA ILE A 83 5.36 4.56 6.19
C ILE A 83 4.86 4.64 7.62
N LYS A 84 4.36 5.80 8.05
CA LYS A 84 3.85 5.97 9.42
C LYS A 84 2.72 4.99 9.72
N LYS A 85 1.77 4.81 8.80
CA LYS A 85 0.64 3.89 8.94
C LYS A 85 1.12 2.43 8.97
N LEU A 86 1.96 2.03 8.02
CA LEU A 86 2.46 0.66 7.93
C LEU A 86 3.33 0.29 9.14
N SER A 87 4.20 1.19 9.59
CA SER A 87 5.01 0.99 10.79
C SER A 87 4.15 0.85 12.05
N ALA A 88 3.08 1.65 12.18
CA ALA A 88 2.13 1.50 13.29
C ALA A 88 1.47 0.11 13.28
N ILE A 89 0.96 -0.33 12.13
CA ILE A 89 0.34 -1.65 11.97
C ILE A 89 1.33 -2.77 12.32
N VAL A 90 2.56 -2.71 11.80
CA VAL A 90 3.59 -3.72 12.10
C VAL A 90 3.92 -3.76 13.59
N ASN A 91 3.98 -2.59 14.25
CA ASN A 91 4.23 -2.54 15.69
C ASN A 91 3.05 -3.10 16.51
N ASP A 92 1.82 -2.80 16.14
CA ASP A 92 0.62 -3.35 16.79
C ASP A 92 0.54 -4.88 16.62
N LEU A 93 0.89 -5.38 15.42
CA LEU A 93 1.01 -6.81 15.15
C LEU A 93 2.13 -7.45 15.99
N LYS A 94 3.28 -6.81 16.10
CA LYS A 94 4.37 -7.29 16.98
C LYS A 94 3.90 -7.38 18.43
N VAL A 95 3.24 -6.36 18.95
CA VAL A 95 2.76 -6.35 20.35
C VAL A 95 1.71 -7.45 20.54
N SER A 96 0.71 -7.55 19.67
CA SER A 96 -0.35 -8.56 19.80
C SER A 96 0.17 -10.00 19.69
N LEU A 97 1.15 -10.26 18.81
CA LEU A 97 1.74 -11.58 18.64
C LEU A 97 2.81 -11.91 19.70
N SER A 98 3.53 -10.92 20.22
CA SER A 98 4.55 -11.11 21.26
C SER A 98 3.98 -11.09 22.69
N TYR A 99 2.75 -10.59 22.86
CA TYR A 99 2.06 -10.62 24.14
C TYR A 99 1.67 -12.06 24.48
N GLN A 100 2.56 -12.72 25.20
CA GLN A 100 2.28 -13.98 25.87
C GLN A 100 1.82 -13.63 27.29
N PRO A 101 0.59 -14.00 27.71
CA PRO A 101 0.12 -13.72 29.06
C PRO A 101 1.13 -14.25 30.06
N THR A 102 1.64 -13.39 30.93
CA THR A 102 2.55 -13.74 32.03
C THR A 102 1.88 -14.62 33.08
N ASP A 103 0.59 -14.91 32.93
CA ASP A 103 -0.16 -15.85 33.76
C ASP A 103 0.07 -17.33 33.35
N ASN A 104 1.30 -17.65 32.96
CA ASN A 104 1.86 -18.97 33.22
C ASN A 104 2.33 -19.01 34.68
N THR A 105 1.50 -18.56 35.63
CA THR A 105 1.66 -18.98 37.01
C THR A 105 1.50 -20.48 36.95
N LYS A 106 2.63 -21.20 36.95
CA LYS A 106 2.63 -22.67 37.03
C LYS A 106 1.77 -22.98 38.24
N GLN A 107 0.54 -23.44 38.03
CA GLN A 107 -0.34 -23.75 39.14
C GLN A 107 0.42 -24.72 40.03
N ASP A 108 0.53 -24.36 41.31
CA ASP A 108 1.22 -25.23 42.23
C ASP A 108 0.52 -26.60 42.24
N SER A 109 1.30 -27.65 42.52
CA SER A 109 0.80 -29.03 42.47
C SER A 109 -0.44 -29.28 43.34
N TYR A 110 -0.62 -28.50 44.42
CA TYR A 110 -1.78 -28.58 45.29
C TYR A 110 -3.02 -27.94 44.63
N THR A 111 -2.88 -26.78 44.00
CA THR A 111 -3.95 -26.07 43.29
C THR A 111 -4.47 -26.90 42.11
N VAL A 112 -3.59 -27.58 41.37
CA VAL A 112 -3.99 -28.53 40.31
C VAL A 112 -4.75 -29.72 40.89
N ALA A 113 -4.25 -30.33 41.97
CA ALA A 113 -4.92 -31.46 42.63
C ALA A 113 -6.28 -31.09 43.21
N LYS A 114 -6.41 -29.88 43.76
CA LYS A 114 -7.67 -29.33 44.29
C LYS A 114 -8.71 -29.13 43.20
N GLN A 115 -8.32 -28.59 42.05
CA GLN A 115 -9.23 -28.43 40.91
C GLN A 115 -9.71 -29.77 40.35
N ASN A 116 -8.83 -30.78 40.32
CA ASN A 116 -9.15 -32.13 39.84
C ASN A 116 -9.87 -33.01 40.88
N GLY A 117 -10.10 -32.52 42.10
CA GLY A 117 -10.71 -33.30 43.18
C GLY A 117 -9.85 -34.48 43.66
N ASP A 118 -8.54 -34.45 43.40
CA ASP A 118 -7.62 -35.53 43.77
C ASP A 118 -7.07 -35.32 45.19
N SER A 119 -7.80 -35.85 46.16
CA SER A 119 -7.41 -35.80 47.58
C SER A 119 -6.07 -36.47 47.87
N LYS A 120 -5.67 -37.50 47.11
CA LYS A 120 -4.37 -38.16 47.32
C LYS A 120 -3.24 -37.25 46.88
N SER A 121 -3.37 -36.63 45.71
CA SER A 121 -2.38 -35.69 45.20
C SER A 121 -2.33 -34.40 46.04
N MET A 122 -3.45 -33.95 46.62
CA MET A 122 -3.46 -32.83 47.57
C MET A 122 -2.62 -33.12 48.83
N ILE A 123 -2.81 -34.29 49.45
CA ILE A 123 -2.05 -34.69 50.63
C ILE A 123 -0.56 -34.84 50.28
N LYS A 124 -0.27 -35.45 49.13
CA LYS A 124 1.11 -35.59 48.64
C LYS A 124 1.77 -34.22 48.41
N ALA A 125 1.06 -33.24 47.87
CA ALA A 125 1.59 -31.89 47.66
C ALA A 125 1.86 -31.15 48.99
N LEU A 126 1.05 -31.38 50.04
CA LEU A 126 1.22 -30.75 51.35
C LEU A 126 2.28 -31.42 52.23
N PHE A 127 2.46 -32.73 52.11
CA PHE A 127 3.23 -33.53 53.07
C PHE A 127 4.34 -34.38 52.45
N GLY A 128 4.37 -34.55 51.13
CA GLY A 128 5.31 -35.44 50.43
C GLY A 128 6.72 -34.88 50.22
N ASN A 129 6.96 -33.60 50.53
CA ASN A 129 8.27 -32.94 50.42
C ASN A 129 9.04 -32.89 51.77
N ARG A 130 8.65 -33.68 52.75
CA ARG A 130 9.33 -33.80 54.06
C ARG A 130 10.08 -35.11 54.20
#